data_AF-A0A7V8RAU6-F1
#
_entry.id   AF-A0A7V8RAU6-F1
#
_cell.length_a   1.000
_cell.length_b   1.000
_cell.length_c   1.000
_cell.angle_alpha   90.00
_cell.angle_beta   90.00
_cell.angle_gamma   90.00
#
_symmetry.space_group_name_H-M   'P 1'
#
loop_
_entity.id
_entity.type
_entity.pdbx_description
1 polymer ?
#
loop_
_entity_poly.entity_id
_entity_poly.type
_entity_poly.pdbx_seq_one_letter_code
_entity_poly.pdbx_strand_id
1 'polypeptide(L)' 'MFEKIRRLFIIKTKFEVYLITYALALGACERGKLYLDQYPGYGGWLLFVACTGAVFMAGAKMLDAIDYQKAYGPE' A
#
# COMPACT_ATOMS: atom_id res chain seq x y z
N MET A 1 10.95 -7.71 23.91
CA MET A 1 10.64 -6.44 23.19
C MET A 1 10.62 -6.61 21.67
N PHE A 2 11.58 -7.33 21.08
CA PHE A 2 11.63 -7.63 19.63
C PHE A 2 10.37 -8.31 19.06
N GLU A 3 9.74 -9.21 19.81
CA GLU A 3 8.50 -9.88 19.37
C GLU A 3 7.32 -8.92 19.17
N LYS A 4 7.24 -7.83 19.95
CA LYS A 4 6.19 -6.81 19.78
C LYS A 4 6.38 -6.02 18.49
N ILE A 5 7.63 -5.73 18.11
CA ILE A 5 7.96 -5.06 16.84
C ILE A 5 7.62 -5.97 15.66
N ARG A 6 7.95 -7.26 15.77
CA ARG A 6 7.64 -8.25 14.72
C ARG A 6 6.14 -8.35 14.45
N ARG A 7 5.32 -8.18 15.50
CA ARG A 7 3.86 -8.21 15.42
C ARG A 7 3.26 -7.04 14.62
N LEU A 8 3.98 -5.92 14.52
CA LEU A 8 3.56 -4.75 13.73
C LEU A 8 3.67 -4.99 12.22
N PHE A 9 4.48 -5.96 11.80
CA PHE A 9 4.65 -6.37 10.40
C PHE A 9 3.79 -7.58 10.02
N ILE A 10 2.90 -8.02 10.92
CA ILE A 10 1.98 -9.13 10.67
C ILE A 10 0.58 -8.54 10.46
N ILE A 11 0.09 -8.65 9.24
CA ILE A 11 -1.26 -8.21 8.87
C ILE A 11 -2.22 -9.36 9.16
N LYS A 12 -3.24 -9.15 10.00
CA LYS A 12 -4.23 -10.20 10.34
C LYS A 12 -5.63 -9.90 9.83
N THR A 13 -5.97 -8.62 9.68
CA THR A 13 -7.35 -8.20 9.40
C THR A 13 -7.43 -7.33 8.15
N LYS A 14 -8.60 -7.35 7.50
CA LYS A 14 -8.89 -6.44 6.37
C LYS A 14 -8.80 -4.96 6.79
N PHE A 15 -9.09 -4.66 8.06
CA PHE A 15 -8.97 -3.30 8.60
C PHE A 15 -7.51 -2.81 8.63
N GLU A 16 -6.57 -3.66 9.04
CA GLU A 16 -5.14 -3.32 8.98
C GLU A 16 -4.68 -3.09 7.53
N VAL A 17 -5.18 -3.89 6.58
CA VAL A 17 -4.89 -3.68 5.15
C VAL A 17 -5.37 -2.30 4.69
N TYR A 18 -6.57 -1.87 5.08
CA TYR A 18 -7.07 -0.54 4.73
C TYR A 18 -6.22 0.58 5.36
N LEU A 19 -5.80 0.44 6.62
CA LEU A 19 -4.91 1.41 7.27
C LEU A 19 -3.54 1.50 6.58
N ILE A 20 -2.96 0.36 6.20
CA ILE A 20 -1.68 0.32 5.48
C ILE A 20 -1.84 0.94 4.08
N THR A 21 -2.92 0.59 3.37
CA THR A 21 -3.21 1.15 2.03
C THR A 21 -3.39 2.66 2.11
N TYR A 22 -4.05 3.17 3.15
CA TYR A 22 -4.21 4.60 3.40
C TYR A 22 -2.85 5.29 3.65
N ALA A 23 -1.99 4.71 4.49
CA ALA A 23 -0.66 5.23 4.75
C ALA A 23 0.21 5.25 3.48
N LEU A 24 0.14 4.20 2.65
CA LEU A 24 0.82 4.13 1.36
C LEU A 24 0.28 5.16 0.37
N ALA A 25 -1.05 5.36 0.33
CA ALA A 25 -1.69 6.35 -0.53
C ALA A 25 -1.24 7.78 -0.18
N LEU A 26 -1.19 8.12 1.11
CA LEU A 26 -0.69 9.43 1.57
C LEU A 26 0.76 9.67 1.10
N GLY A 27 1.65 8.69 1.31
CA GLY A 27 3.04 8.79 0.87
C GLY A 27 3.20 8.87 -0.66
N ALA A 28 2.39 8.11 -1.40
CA ALA A 28 2.36 8.13 -2.87
C ALA A 28 1.88 9.48 -3.42
N CYS A 29 0.85 10.08 -2.80
CA CYS A 29 0.37 11.41 -3.18
C CYS A 29 1.41 12.50 -2.92
N GLU A 30 2.13 12.44 -1.80
CA GLU A 30 3.17 13.43 -1.48
C GLU A 30 4.37 13.32 -2.45
N ARG A 31 4.81 12.09 -2.74
CA ARG A 31 5.82 11.83 -3.78
C ARG A 31 5.33 12.21 -5.16
N GLY A 32 4.08 11.92 -5.47
CA GLY A 32 3.43 12.29 -6.70
C GLY A 32 3.45 13.80 -6.93
N LYS A 33 3.10 14.59 -5.91
CA LYS A 33 3.19 16.05 -5.96
C LYS A 33 4.61 16.53 -6.26
N LEU A 34 5.62 15.83 -5.74
CA LEU A 34 7.02 16.11 -6.03
C LEU A 34 7.38 15.83 -7.51
N TYR A 35 6.82 14.77 -8.11
CA TYR A 35 7.04 14.46 -9.53
C TYR A 35 6.44 15.50 -10.47
N LEU A 36 5.30 16.09 -10.09
CA LEU A 36 4.67 17.19 -10.84
C LEU A 36 5.52 18.46 -10.81
N ASP A 37 6.22 18.72 -9.70
CA ASP A 37 7.09 19.88 -9.53
C ASP A 37 8.46 19.70 -10.23
N GLN A 38 9.08 18.53 -10.09
CA GLN A 38 10.40 18.24 -10.69
C GLN A 38 10.36 17.92 -12.18
N TYR A 39 9.28 17.31 -12.67
CA TYR A 39 9.14 16.89 -14.06
C TYR A 39 7.91 17.54 -14.70
N PRO A 40 7.98 18.85 -15.00
CA PRO A 40 6.85 19.56 -15.60
C PRO A 40 6.51 18.97 -16.97
N GLY A 41 5.23 18.64 -17.17
CA GLY A 41 4.71 18.03 -18.40
C GLY A 41 4.06 16.66 -18.17
N TYR A 42 3.89 15.90 -19.24
CA TYR A 42 3.21 14.59 -19.19
C TYR A 42 3.97 13.54 -18.35
N GLY A 43 5.29 13.65 -18.23
CA GLY A 43 6.12 12.72 -17.48
C GLY A 43 5.80 12.70 -15.97
N GLY A 44 5.63 13.87 -15.34
CA GLY A 44 5.25 13.96 -13.93
C GLY A 44 3.89 13.35 -13.63
N TRP A 45 2.90 13.58 -14.52
CA TRP A 45 1.57 12.96 -14.40
C TRP A 45 1.60 11.44 -14.60
N LEU A 46 2.39 10.94 -15.55
CA LEU A 46 2.55 9.51 -15.75
C LEU A 46 3.16 8.84 -14.52
N LEU A 47 4.19 9.45 -13.92
CA LEU A 47 4.80 8.97 -12.68
C LEU A 47 3.85 9.07 -11.48
N PHE A 48 3.04 10.13 -11.40
CA PHE A 48 2.00 10.29 -10.39
C PHE A 48 1.00 9.12 -10.46
N VAL A 49 0.43 8.88 -11.65
CA VAL A 49 -0.55 7.82 -11.88
C VAL A 49 0.06 6.44 -11.65
N ALA A 50 1.30 6.22 -12.08
CA ALA A 50 2.02 4.97 -11.82
C ALA A 50 2.21 4.72 -10.32
N CYS A 51 2.57 5.74 -9.54
CA CYS A 51 2.75 5.65 -8.10
C CYS A 51 1.44 5.34 -7.39
N THR A 52 0.36 6.07 -7.72
CA THR A 52 -0.97 5.78 -7.16
C THR A 52 -1.52 4.43 -7.61
N GLY A 53 -1.28 4.03 -8.86
CA GLY A 53 -1.67 2.74 -9.41
C GLY A 53 -1.02 1.57 -8.68
N ALA A 54 0.26 1.70 -8.31
CA ALA A 54 0.97 0.72 -7.51
C ALA A 54 0.31 0.49 -6.14
N VAL A 55 -0.19 1.55 -5.49
CA VAL A 55 -0.90 1.45 -4.19
C VAL A 55 -2.19 0.66 -4.33
N PHE A 56 -2.97 0.86 -5.40
CA PHE A 56 -4.19 0.07 -5.64
C PHE A 56 -3.90 -1.41 -5.85
N MET A 57 -2.88 -1.75 -6.65
CA MET A 57 -2.46 -3.14 -6.84
C MET A 57 -1.97 -3.78 -5.54
N ALA A 58 -1.20 -3.02 -4.74
CA ALA A 58 -0.72 -3.47 -3.44
C ALA A 58 -1.90 -3.73 -2.47
N GLY A 59 -2.86 -2.80 -2.39
CA GLY A 59 -4.06 -2.95 -1.56
C GLY A 59 -4.89 -4.18 -1.95
N ALA A 60 -5.14 -4.39 -3.25
CA ALA A 60 -5.87 -5.55 -3.74
C ALA A 60 -5.16 -6.87 -3.38
N LYS A 61 -3.85 -6.95 -3.58
CA LYS A 61 -3.04 -8.13 -3.24
C LYS A 61 -3.02 -8.44 -1.75
N MET A 62 -2.96 -7.41 -0.90
CA MET A 62 -3.02 -7.61 0.56
C MET A 62 -4.39 -8.09 1.03
N LEU A 63 -5.48 -7.58 0.44
CA LEU A 63 -6.84 -8.06 0.74
C LEU A 63 -7.02 -9.52 0.33
N ASP A 64 -6.54 -9.88 -0.86
CA ASP A 64 -6.58 -11.25 -1.39
C ASP A 64 -5.77 -12.20 -0.50
N ALA A 65 -4.57 -11.80 -0.06
CA ALA A 65 -3.75 -12.59 0.86
C ALA A 65 -4.46 -12.89 2.19
N ILE A 66 -5.22 -11.93 2.74
CA ILE A 66 -6.01 -12.13 3.96
C ILE A 66 -7.18 -13.10 3.71
N ASP A 67 -7.82 -13.01 2.55
CA ASP A 67 -8.91 -13.92 2.18
C ASP A 67 -8.39 -15.36 2.00
N TYR A 68 -7.25 -15.52 1.31
CA TYR A 68 -6.52 -16.77 1.20
C TYR A 68 -6.13 -17.35 2.56
N GLN A 69 -5.58 -16.53 3.46
CA GLN A 69 -5.20 -17.00 4.79
C GLN A 69 -6.43 -17.41 5.62
N LYS A 70 -7.59 -16.78 5.41
CA LYS A 70 -8.83 -17.15 6.08
C LYS A 70 -9.44 -18.43 5.50
N ALA A 71 -9.32 -18.65 4.19
CA ALA A 71 -9.88 -19.81 3.50
C ALA A 71 -9.02 -21.09 3.63
N TYR A 72 -7.69 -20.95 3.68
CA TYR A 72 -6.75 -22.08 3.63
C TYR A 72 -5.70 -22.07 4.76
N GLY A 73 -5.78 -21.13 5.70
CA GLY A 73 -4.85 -21.08 6.83
C GLY A 73 -5.02 -22.27 7.78
N PRO A 74 -3.93 -22.79 8.37
CA PRO A 74 -4.03 -23.86 9.37
C PRO A 74 -4.84 -23.38 10.58
N GLU A 75 -5.68 -24.28 11.09
CA GLU A 75 -6.52 -24.12 12.29
C GLU A 75 -5.71 -23.87 13.58
#